data_AF-X0YRE8-F1
#
_entry.id   AF-X0YRE8-F1
#
_cell.length_a   1.000
_cell.length_b   1.000
_cell.length_c   1.000
_cell.angle_alpha   90.00
_cell.angle_beta   90.00
_cell.angle_gamma   90.00
#
_symmetry.space_group_name_H-M   'P 1'
#
loop_
_entity.id
_entity.type
_entity.pdbx_description
1 polymer ?
#
loop_
_entity_poly.entity_id
_entity_poly.type
_entity_poly.pdbx_seq_one_letter_code
_entity_poly.pdbx_strand_id
1 'polypeptide(L)'
;DAERLQRGPAYNEIRDTGYEIRNTDNWPTYRHDAARSGHTRTKVPPTLKRAWQIELGGRITQPVMADGKLFVASVDTHTVHALDAASGAKLWSYTTGGRVDSPPTIYKGRVLFGSADGWVFCLRASDGTLAWRFRVAPHDLRLMSYEQLESVWPVSGSVLIQGGVAYALAGRSVFLDGGMRLLRLDPLTGKKLS
;
A
#
# COMPACT_ATOMS: atom_id res chain seq x y z
N ASP A 1 19.12 10.81 6.48
CA ASP A 1 17.94 9.93 6.69
C ASP A 1 16.86 10.51 7.61
N ALA A 2 17.18 11.28 8.65
CA ALA A 2 16.16 11.89 9.53
C ALA A 2 15.13 12.76 8.78
N GLU A 3 15.55 13.49 7.74
CA GLU A 3 14.66 14.34 6.93
C GLU A 3 13.76 13.55 5.95
N ARG A 4 14.04 12.27 5.72
CA ARG A 4 13.29 11.43 4.77
C ARG A 4 12.09 10.74 5.40
N LEU A 5 12.10 10.57 6.73
CA LEU A 5 10.97 10.05 7.49
C LEU A 5 10.12 11.21 7.99
N GLN A 6 8.84 11.20 7.64
CA GLN A 6 7.86 12.16 8.14
C GLN A 6 6.79 11.44 8.95
N ARG A 7 6.57 11.90 10.18
CA ARG A 7 5.55 11.38 11.08
C ARG A 7 4.24 12.11 10.81
N GLY A 8 3.15 11.36 10.70
CA GLY A 8 1.80 11.88 10.61
C GLY A 8 1.07 11.80 11.95
N PRO A 9 -0.19 12.28 11.99
CA PRO A 9 -0.98 12.33 13.22
C PRO A 9 -1.15 10.96 13.90
N ALA A 10 -1.26 9.88 13.12
CA ALA A 10 -1.51 8.55 13.65
C ALA A 10 -0.23 7.81 14.12
N TYR A 11 0.96 8.44 14.11
CA TYR A 11 2.25 7.75 14.27
C TYR A 11 2.33 6.83 15.49
N ASN A 12 1.88 7.32 16.66
CA ASN A 12 1.91 6.58 17.93
C ASN A 12 0.55 5.99 18.34
N GLU A 13 -0.45 6.07 17.47
CA GLU A 13 -1.84 5.80 17.81
C GLU A 13 -2.36 4.49 17.21
N ILE A 14 -1.57 3.82 16.37
CA ILE A 14 -1.94 2.51 15.83
C ILE A 14 -1.47 1.41 16.77
N ARG A 15 -2.42 0.90 17.57
CA ARG A 15 -2.21 -0.29 18.40
C ARG A 15 -1.89 -1.49 17.50
N ASP A 16 -0.91 -2.29 17.90
CA ASP A 16 -0.66 -3.57 17.26
C ASP A 16 -1.86 -4.47 17.56
N THR A 17 -2.65 -4.77 16.53
CA THR A 17 -3.82 -5.65 16.65
C THR A 17 -3.43 -7.12 16.81
N GLY A 18 -2.13 -7.44 16.93
CA GLY A 18 -1.66 -8.81 17.03
C GLY A 18 -1.92 -9.59 15.75
N TYR A 19 -1.88 -8.91 14.60
CA TYR A 19 -2.23 -9.47 13.28
C TYR A 19 -1.34 -10.67 12.97
N GLU A 20 -1.81 -11.85 13.36
CA GLU A 20 -1.41 -13.12 12.81
C GLU A 20 -2.37 -13.44 11.67
N ILE A 21 -1.83 -13.95 10.57
CA ILE A 21 -2.58 -14.47 9.41
C ILE A 21 -3.27 -15.78 9.83
N ARG A 22 -4.10 -15.74 10.87
CA ARG A 22 -4.88 -16.88 11.37
C ARG A 22 -6.33 -16.84 10.87
N ASN A 23 -6.81 -15.67 10.45
CA ASN A 23 -8.10 -15.59 9.78
C ASN A 23 -7.92 -16.01 8.30
N THR A 24 -8.46 -17.17 7.94
CA THR A 24 -8.37 -17.77 6.59
C THR A 24 -9.04 -16.93 5.51
N ASP A 25 -9.86 -15.95 5.89
CA ASP A 25 -10.60 -15.10 4.96
C ASP A 25 -9.84 -13.82 4.58
N ASN A 26 -8.68 -13.57 5.20
CA ASN A 26 -7.86 -12.41 4.88
C ASN A 26 -7.04 -12.62 3.61
N TRP A 27 -6.94 -11.57 2.80
CA TRP A 27 -6.06 -11.44 1.64
C TRP A 27 -5.25 -10.14 1.74
N PRO A 28 -4.29 -10.05 2.67
CA PRO A 28 -3.73 -8.77 3.12
C PRO A 28 -2.76 -8.10 2.15
N THR A 29 -2.25 -8.81 1.15
CA THR A 29 -1.25 -8.30 0.22
C THR A 29 -1.42 -8.86 -1.18
N TYR A 30 -0.63 -8.34 -2.11
CA TYR A 30 -0.62 -8.79 -3.48
C TYR A 30 -0.31 -10.29 -3.54
N ARG A 31 -1.22 -11.04 -4.20
CA ARG A 31 -1.17 -12.51 -4.30
C ARG A 31 -1.14 -13.23 -2.93
N HIS A 32 -1.97 -12.76 -2.00
CA HIS A 32 -2.30 -13.38 -0.72
C HIS A 32 -1.23 -13.27 0.37
N ASP A 33 0.00 -13.70 0.10
CA ASP A 33 1.06 -13.80 1.10
C ASP A 33 2.42 -13.31 0.57
N ALA A 34 3.44 -13.27 1.44
CA ALA A 34 4.79 -12.84 1.09
C ALA A 34 5.45 -13.71 0.00
N ALA A 35 5.03 -14.98 -0.12
CA ALA A 35 5.48 -15.90 -1.18
C ALA A 35 4.71 -15.69 -2.49
N ARG A 36 3.67 -14.84 -2.48
CA ARG A 36 2.81 -14.52 -3.61
C ARG A 36 2.08 -15.75 -4.17
N SER A 37 1.68 -16.67 -3.30
CA SER A 37 1.06 -17.94 -3.67
C SER A 37 -0.16 -17.76 -4.58
N GLY A 38 -0.96 -16.71 -4.34
CA GLY A 38 -2.16 -16.40 -5.12
C GLY A 38 -3.29 -17.41 -4.90
N HIS A 39 -3.33 -18.12 -3.77
CA HIS A 39 -4.42 -19.02 -3.43
C HIS A 39 -4.84 -18.90 -1.95
N THR A 40 -6.10 -19.22 -1.66
CA THR A 40 -6.60 -19.40 -0.28
C THR A 40 -7.23 -20.79 -0.14
N ARG A 41 -7.41 -21.24 1.10
CA ARG A 41 -8.14 -22.47 1.44
C ARG A 41 -9.64 -22.22 1.67
N THR A 42 -10.11 -20.98 1.53
CA THR A 42 -11.52 -20.62 1.69
C THR A 42 -12.39 -21.44 0.73
N LYS A 43 -13.39 -22.13 1.28
CA LYS A 43 -14.35 -22.89 0.49
C LYS A 43 -15.30 -21.93 -0.20
N VAL A 44 -15.46 -22.09 -1.51
CA VAL A 44 -16.39 -21.29 -2.31
C VAL A 44 -17.67 -22.10 -2.53
N PRO A 45 -18.87 -21.52 -2.30
CA PRO A 45 -20.12 -22.23 -2.57
C PRO A 45 -20.29 -22.49 -4.07
N PRO A 46 -20.99 -23.58 -4.46
CA PRO A 46 -21.16 -23.94 -5.86
C PRO A 46 -22.00 -22.92 -6.65
N THR A 47 -22.83 -22.15 -5.95
CA THR A 47 -23.67 -21.09 -6.54
C THR A 47 -23.26 -19.74 -5.99
N LEU A 48 -22.85 -18.83 -6.87
CA LEU A 48 -22.47 -17.47 -6.53
C LEU A 48 -23.60 -16.48 -6.87
N LYS A 49 -23.80 -15.50 -5.99
CA LYS A 49 -24.64 -14.33 -6.25
C LYS A 49 -23.85 -13.05 -5.98
N ARG A 50 -24.14 -11.99 -6.73
CA ARG A 50 -23.56 -10.68 -6.49
C ARG A 50 -23.99 -10.17 -5.12
N ALA A 51 -23.04 -9.94 -4.21
CA ALA A 51 -23.31 -9.35 -2.90
C ALA A 51 -23.52 -7.84 -3.01
N TRP A 52 -22.59 -7.14 -3.66
CA TRP A 52 -22.64 -5.70 -3.91
C TRP A 52 -21.78 -5.33 -5.12
N GLN A 53 -21.90 -4.08 -5.58
CA GLN A 53 -21.09 -3.50 -6.65
C GLN A 53 -20.95 -1.99 -6.39
N ILE A 54 -19.76 -1.46 -6.70
CA ILE A 54 -19.45 -0.03 -6.65
C ILE A 54 -18.65 0.35 -7.88
N GLU A 55 -18.81 1.59 -8.33
CA GLU A 55 -18.02 2.19 -9.40
C GLU A 55 -17.03 3.21 -8.81
N LEU A 56 -15.73 2.93 -8.96
CA LEU A 56 -14.66 3.83 -8.51
C LEU A 56 -14.10 4.70 -9.66
N GLY A 57 -14.43 4.35 -10.90
CA GLY A 57 -13.93 5.02 -12.11
C GLY A 57 -12.45 4.77 -12.39
N GLY A 58 -12.07 4.88 -13.67
CA GLY A 58 -10.69 4.76 -14.12
C GLY A 58 -10.05 3.39 -13.85
N ARG A 59 -8.72 3.35 -13.91
CA ARG A 59 -7.96 2.13 -13.63
C ARG A 59 -7.78 1.93 -12.13
N ILE A 60 -8.09 0.73 -11.65
CA ILE A 60 -7.86 0.32 -10.26
C ILE A 60 -6.80 -0.78 -10.16
N THR A 61 -6.15 -0.90 -9.00
CA THR A 61 -5.26 -2.03 -8.68
C THR A 61 -6.07 -3.29 -8.32
N GLN A 62 -5.40 -4.42 -8.14
CA GLN A 62 -6.05 -5.57 -7.51
C GLN A 62 -6.47 -5.19 -6.06
N PRO A 63 -7.67 -5.62 -5.61
CA PRO A 63 -8.10 -5.38 -4.24
C PRO A 63 -7.37 -6.31 -3.27
N VAL A 64 -7.15 -5.83 -2.05
CA VAL A 64 -6.73 -6.62 -0.89
C VAL A 64 -7.79 -6.52 0.20
N MET A 65 -7.91 -7.53 1.04
CA MET A 65 -8.93 -7.57 2.09
C MET A 65 -8.33 -8.00 3.42
N ALA A 66 -8.63 -7.28 4.48
CA ALA A 66 -8.25 -7.66 5.84
C ALA A 66 -9.19 -7.02 6.85
N ASP A 67 -9.52 -7.76 7.91
CA ASP A 67 -10.28 -7.27 9.07
C ASP A 67 -11.60 -6.58 8.67
N GLY A 68 -12.33 -7.24 7.75
CA GLY A 68 -13.62 -6.78 7.24
C GLY A 68 -13.56 -5.57 6.29
N LYS A 69 -12.37 -5.14 5.88
CA LYS A 69 -12.18 -4.00 4.96
C LYS A 69 -11.52 -4.44 3.67
N LEU A 70 -11.95 -3.85 2.58
CA LEU A 70 -11.34 -3.97 1.26
C LEU A 70 -10.55 -2.70 0.96
N PHE A 71 -9.31 -2.85 0.50
CA PHE A 71 -8.44 -1.75 0.10
C PHE A 71 -8.07 -1.87 -1.37
N VAL A 72 -8.13 -0.75 -2.08
CA VAL A 72 -7.83 -0.69 -3.52
C VAL A 72 -7.33 0.71 -3.86
N ALA A 73 -6.39 0.81 -4.80
CA ALA A 73 -5.95 2.10 -5.31
C ALA A 73 -6.57 2.39 -6.67
N SER A 74 -7.10 3.60 -6.82
CA SER A 74 -7.46 4.22 -8.09
C SER A 74 -6.22 4.91 -8.63
N VAL A 75 -5.64 4.33 -9.67
CA VAL A 75 -4.26 4.61 -10.09
C VAL A 75 -4.13 6.04 -10.57
N ASP A 76 -5.00 6.44 -11.49
CA ASP A 76 -4.88 7.70 -12.22
C ASP A 76 -5.33 8.91 -11.38
N THR A 77 -6.13 8.67 -10.33
CA THR A 77 -6.52 9.69 -9.33
C THR A 77 -5.64 9.66 -8.07
N HIS A 78 -4.57 8.86 -8.07
CA HIS A 78 -3.54 8.81 -7.01
C HIS A 78 -4.10 8.43 -5.62
N THR A 79 -5.26 7.77 -5.60
CA THR A 79 -6.09 7.64 -4.39
C THR A 79 -6.21 6.20 -3.93
N VAL A 80 -5.89 5.94 -2.66
CA VAL A 80 -6.19 4.68 -1.98
C VAL A 80 -7.55 4.78 -1.33
N HIS A 81 -8.41 3.79 -1.56
CA HIS A 81 -9.74 3.66 -0.98
C HIS A 81 -9.78 2.51 0.02
N ALA A 82 -10.50 2.72 1.12
CA ALA A 82 -10.96 1.63 1.98
C ALA A 82 -12.47 1.56 1.95
N LEU A 83 -12.98 0.35 1.74
CA LEU A 83 -14.40 0.04 1.68
C LEU A 83 -14.72 -1.00 2.75
N ASP A 84 -15.96 -0.99 3.22
CA ASP A 84 -16.52 -2.09 4.00
C ASP A 84 -16.65 -3.31 3.09
N ALA A 85 -16.06 -4.45 3.48
CA ALA A 85 -16.01 -5.63 2.63
C ALA A 85 -17.40 -6.29 2.44
N ALA A 86 -18.32 -6.09 3.38
CA ALA A 86 -19.64 -6.71 3.36
C ALA A 86 -20.65 -5.93 2.50
N SER A 87 -20.54 -4.60 2.46
CA SER A 87 -21.50 -3.71 1.80
C SER A 87 -20.93 -2.95 0.60
N GLY A 88 -19.61 -2.83 0.49
CA GLY A 88 -18.94 -1.98 -0.49
C GLY A 88 -18.97 -0.49 -0.14
N ALA A 89 -19.52 -0.11 1.02
CA ALA A 89 -19.59 1.28 1.45
C ALA A 89 -18.20 1.89 1.64
N LYS A 90 -17.99 3.12 1.15
CA LYS A 90 -16.72 3.83 1.31
C LYS A 90 -16.52 4.23 2.78
N LEU A 91 -15.44 3.74 3.38
CA LEU A 91 -15.04 4.08 4.75
C LEU A 91 -14.16 5.32 4.76
N TRP A 92 -13.11 5.33 3.93
CA TRP A 92 -12.20 6.46 3.80
C TRP A 92 -11.45 6.42 2.46
N SER A 93 -10.79 7.52 2.12
CA SER A 93 -9.84 7.59 1.00
C SER A 93 -8.66 8.49 1.34
N TYR A 94 -7.50 8.20 0.75
CA TYR A 94 -6.27 8.98 0.92
C TYR A 94 -5.61 9.21 -0.43
N THR A 95 -5.38 10.47 -0.80
CA THR A 95 -4.77 10.87 -2.07
C THR A 95 -3.32 11.26 -1.87
N THR A 96 -2.42 10.71 -2.69
CA THR A 96 -0.99 11.04 -2.67
C THR A 96 -0.61 12.01 -3.78
N GLY A 97 0.68 12.38 -3.86
CA GLY A 97 1.16 13.31 -4.90
C GLY A 97 1.48 12.64 -6.24
N GLY A 98 1.22 11.34 -6.38
CA GLY A 98 1.51 10.58 -7.58
C GLY A 98 0.75 9.25 -7.61
N ARG A 99 0.84 8.54 -8.73
CA ARG A 99 0.12 7.27 -8.90
C ARG A 99 0.45 6.24 -7.83
N VAL A 100 -0.56 5.47 -7.45
CA VAL A 100 -0.41 4.28 -6.61
C VAL A 100 -0.66 3.08 -7.51
N ASP A 101 0.42 2.47 -7.98
CA ASP A 101 0.39 1.47 -9.07
C ASP A 101 0.22 0.03 -8.59
N SER A 102 0.38 -0.19 -7.29
CA SER A 102 0.36 -1.53 -6.71
C SER A 102 -0.65 -1.63 -5.57
N PRO A 103 -1.18 -2.86 -5.33
CA PRO A 103 -2.08 -3.08 -4.21
C PRO A 103 -1.42 -2.71 -2.88
N PRO A 104 -2.16 -2.08 -1.95
CA PRO A 104 -1.69 -1.86 -0.60
C PRO A 104 -1.38 -3.18 0.11
N THR A 105 -0.53 -3.12 1.13
CA THR A 105 -0.22 -4.24 2.02
C THR A 105 -0.69 -3.93 3.43
N ILE A 106 -1.50 -4.83 3.97
CA ILE A 106 -2.09 -4.70 5.29
C ILE A 106 -1.24 -5.44 6.32
N TYR A 107 -0.87 -4.75 7.38
CA TYR A 107 -0.03 -5.32 8.44
C TYR A 107 -0.32 -4.67 9.77
N LYS A 108 -0.82 -5.43 10.76
CA LYS A 108 -1.00 -4.96 12.14
C LYS A 108 -1.75 -3.62 12.24
N GLY A 109 -2.91 -3.53 11.59
CA GLY A 109 -3.74 -2.32 11.56
C GLY A 109 -3.19 -1.17 10.71
N ARG A 110 -2.18 -1.44 9.86
CA ARG A 110 -1.56 -0.46 8.95
C ARG A 110 -1.83 -0.81 7.50
N VAL A 111 -1.93 0.22 6.67
CA VAL A 111 -2.00 0.13 5.20
C VAL A 111 -0.72 0.71 4.64
N LEU A 112 0.14 -0.12 4.07
CA LEU A 112 1.43 0.29 3.50
C LEU A 112 1.38 0.23 1.97
N PHE A 113 1.85 1.27 1.29
CA PHE A 113 1.90 1.31 -0.17
C PHE A 113 2.95 2.30 -0.68
N GLY A 114 3.42 2.06 -1.90
CA GLY A 114 4.31 2.97 -2.62
C GLY A 114 3.53 3.92 -3.52
N SER A 115 4.10 5.10 -3.78
CA SER A 115 3.58 6.06 -4.75
C SER A 115 4.67 6.49 -5.74
N ALA A 116 4.24 6.86 -6.94
CA ALA A 116 5.09 7.43 -7.98
C ALA A 116 5.68 8.79 -7.58
N ASP A 117 5.21 9.41 -6.49
CA ASP A 117 5.85 10.59 -5.88
C ASP A 117 7.17 10.28 -5.13
N GLY A 118 7.58 9.00 -5.09
CA GLY A 118 8.86 8.55 -4.53
C GLY A 118 8.79 8.24 -3.03
N TRP A 119 7.58 8.18 -2.47
CA TRP A 119 7.35 7.87 -1.06
C TRP A 119 6.73 6.48 -0.86
N VAL A 120 7.01 5.90 0.31
CA VAL A 120 6.18 4.86 0.92
C VAL A 120 5.32 5.52 1.99
N PHE A 121 4.05 5.19 2.00
CA PHE A 121 3.08 5.66 2.97
C PHE A 121 2.67 4.52 3.89
N CYS A 122 2.36 4.87 5.15
CA CYS A 122 1.72 4.01 6.12
C CYS A 122 0.54 4.76 6.73
N LEU A 123 -0.66 4.26 6.52
CA LEU A 123 -1.90 4.82 7.07
C LEU A 123 -2.46 3.88 8.14
N ARG A 124 -3.26 4.44 9.05
CA ARG A 124 -4.08 3.64 9.95
C ARG A 124 -5.23 3.01 9.16
N ALA A 125 -5.39 1.70 9.26
CA ALA A 125 -6.39 0.96 8.50
C ALA A 125 -7.85 1.33 8.86
N SER A 126 -8.10 1.82 10.08
CA SER A 126 -9.46 2.15 10.55
C SER A 126 -10.03 3.40 9.89
N ASP A 127 -9.22 4.43 9.65
CA ASP A 127 -9.69 5.77 9.25
C ASP A 127 -8.86 6.44 8.14
N GLY A 128 -7.77 5.81 7.67
CA GLY A 128 -6.91 6.34 6.62
C GLY A 128 -5.97 7.46 7.09
N THR A 129 -5.90 7.74 8.39
CA THR A 129 -5.01 8.79 8.93
C THR A 129 -3.55 8.40 8.73
N LEU A 130 -2.75 9.34 8.22
CA LEU A 130 -1.31 9.14 8.01
C LEU A 130 -0.60 8.84 9.33
N ALA A 131 0.07 7.69 9.41
CA ALA A 131 0.94 7.36 10.52
C ALA A 131 2.37 7.84 10.23
N TRP A 132 2.93 7.43 9.10
CA TRP A 132 4.22 7.92 8.62
C TRP A 132 4.31 7.80 7.11
N ARG A 133 5.26 8.55 6.54
CA ARG A 133 5.75 8.32 5.18
C ARG A 133 7.26 8.42 5.13
N PHE A 134 7.89 7.64 4.26
CA PHE A 134 9.33 7.64 4.07
C PHE A 134 9.68 7.87 2.60
N ARG A 135 10.53 8.86 2.30
CA ARG A 135 10.98 9.15 0.93
C ARG A 135 12.02 8.11 0.53
N VAL A 136 11.63 7.12 -0.27
CA VAL A 136 12.55 6.08 -0.78
C VAL A 136 13.42 6.64 -1.90
N ALA A 137 12.91 7.59 -2.67
CA ALA A 137 13.72 8.38 -3.61
C ALA A 137 14.89 9.08 -2.87
N PRO A 138 16.11 9.07 -3.43
CA PRO A 138 17.27 9.73 -2.82
C PRO A 138 17.14 11.27 -2.83
N HIS A 139 16.50 11.82 -3.85
CA HIS A 139 16.30 13.26 -4.03
C HIS A 139 14.88 13.55 -4.51
N ASP A 140 14.39 14.77 -4.27
CA ASP A 140 13.15 15.27 -4.88
C ASP A 140 13.44 15.80 -6.29
N LEU A 141 13.68 14.86 -7.21
CA LEU A 141 13.76 15.17 -8.63
C LEU A 141 12.53 14.59 -9.32
N ARG A 142 11.95 15.38 -10.22
CA ARG A 142 10.71 15.05 -10.91
C ARG A 142 10.88 15.12 -12.41
N LEU A 143 10.16 14.25 -13.10
CA LEU A 143 10.06 14.22 -14.56
C LEU A 143 8.60 14.07 -14.98
N MET A 144 8.32 14.39 -16.25
CA MET A 144 7.01 14.12 -16.85
C MET A 144 6.90 12.64 -17.21
N SER A 145 5.90 11.97 -16.67
CA SER A 145 5.53 10.59 -17.01
C SER A 145 4.03 10.45 -16.88
N TYR A 146 3.36 9.74 -17.79
CA TYR A 146 1.89 9.63 -17.78
C TYR A 146 1.19 10.99 -17.66
N GLU A 147 1.72 11.99 -18.40
CA GLU A 147 1.19 13.37 -18.43
C GLU A 147 1.16 14.09 -17.08
N GLN A 148 1.94 13.63 -16.10
CA GLN A 148 2.04 14.26 -14.78
C GLN A 148 3.49 14.28 -14.25
N LEU A 149 3.73 15.11 -13.22
CA LEU A 149 5.01 15.21 -12.55
C LEU A 149 5.17 14.11 -11.50
N GLU A 150 6.01 13.13 -11.80
CA GLU A 150 6.33 12.00 -10.92
C GLU A 150 7.78 12.07 -10.47
N SER A 151 8.12 11.34 -9.40
CA SER A 151 9.52 11.17 -9.02
C SER A 151 10.29 10.47 -10.14
N VAL A 152 11.56 10.87 -10.30
CA VAL A 152 12.55 10.12 -11.07
C VAL A 152 12.72 8.70 -10.50
N TRP A 153 12.56 8.53 -9.17
CA TRP A 153 12.54 7.25 -8.48
C TRP A 153 11.15 6.94 -7.90
N PRO A 154 10.17 6.56 -8.74
CA PRO A 154 8.84 6.20 -8.26
C PRO A 154 8.91 4.91 -7.43
N VAL A 155 8.02 4.77 -6.45
CA VAL A 155 7.80 3.51 -5.73
C VAL A 155 6.56 2.82 -6.30
N SER A 156 6.69 2.26 -7.51
CA SER A 156 5.54 1.65 -8.21
C SER A 156 5.21 0.22 -7.73
N GLY A 157 6.18 -0.47 -7.10
CA GLY A 157 6.00 -1.85 -6.64
C GLY A 157 5.27 -1.95 -5.29
N SER A 158 4.63 -3.10 -5.05
CA SER A 158 3.95 -3.38 -3.77
C SER A 158 4.96 -3.43 -2.63
N VAL A 159 4.67 -2.79 -1.50
CA VAL A 159 5.49 -2.88 -0.29
C VAL A 159 5.38 -4.30 0.29
N LEU A 160 6.46 -5.07 0.27
CA LEU A 160 6.47 -6.44 0.76
C LEU A 160 6.75 -6.46 2.27
N ILE A 161 5.91 -7.12 3.05
CA ILE A 161 6.21 -7.44 4.45
C ILE A 161 6.72 -8.87 4.54
N GLN A 162 7.93 -9.05 5.05
CA GLN A 162 8.51 -10.38 5.31
C GLN A 162 9.37 -10.34 6.56
N GLY A 163 9.17 -11.30 7.48
CA GLY A 163 9.91 -11.35 8.75
C GLY A 163 9.77 -10.09 9.61
N GLY A 164 8.62 -9.40 9.53
CA GLY A 164 8.37 -8.14 10.24
C GLY A 164 9.07 -6.91 9.64
N VAL A 165 9.69 -7.03 8.47
CA VAL A 165 10.36 -5.93 7.77
C VAL A 165 9.57 -5.55 6.53
N ALA A 166 9.45 -4.25 6.27
CA ALA A 166 8.89 -3.71 5.04
C ALA A 166 9.99 -3.46 4.01
N TYR A 167 9.80 -4.00 2.81
CA TYR A 167 10.70 -3.85 1.67
C TYR A 167 10.03 -2.98 0.62
N ALA A 168 10.72 -1.93 0.18
CA ALA A 168 10.25 -1.03 -0.86
C ALA A 168 11.36 -0.75 -1.86
N LEU A 169 10.99 -0.69 -3.14
CA LEU A 169 11.90 -0.42 -4.24
C LEU A 169 11.49 0.85 -4.96
N ALA A 170 12.44 1.77 -5.14
CA ALA A 170 12.26 2.98 -5.93
C ALA A 170 13.20 3.00 -7.14
N GLY A 171 12.74 3.52 -8.27
CA GLY A 171 13.52 3.64 -9.50
C GLY A 171 12.75 3.14 -10.72
N ARG A 172 13.08 3.68 -11.89
CA ARG A 172 12.50 3.25 -13.17
C ARG A 172 13.41 2.32 -13.94
N SER A 173 14.71 2.57 -13.83
CA SER A 173 15.73 1.86 -14.57
C SER A 173 16.89 1.51 -13.64
N VAL A 174 17.71 0.56 -14.06
CA VAL A 174 18.98 0.28 -13.38
C VAL A 174 20.07 1.27 -13.85
N PHE A 175 19.90 1.91 -15.01
CA PHE A 175 21.00 2.60 -15.71
C PHE A 175 20.79 4.10 -15.95
N LEU A 176 19.55 4.61 -15.97
CA LEU A 176 19.26 5.96 -16.50
C LEU A 176 19.13 7.04 -15.43
N ASP A 177 18.80 6.65 -14.20
CA ASP A 177 18.37 7.51 -13.12
C ASP A 177 19.22 7.30 -11.86
N GLY A 178 20.47 6.84 -11.99
CA GLY A 178 21.28 6.45 -10.84
C GLY A 178 20.83 5.13 -10.19
N GLY A 179 19.90 4.41 -10.84
CA GLY A 179 19.56 3.02 -10.58
C GLY A 179 18.46 2.81 -9.54
N MET A 180 18.08 1.55 -9.36
CA MET A 180 17.09 1.15 -8.38
C MET A 180 17.63 1.27 -6.95
N ARG A 181 16.72 1.51 -6.01
CA ARG A 181 16.99 1.62 -4.57
C ARG A 181 16.04 0.70 -3.82
N LEU A 182 16.57 -0.38 -3.25
CA LEU A 182 15.84 -1.24 -2.33
C LEU A 182 16.11 -0.76 -0.90
N LEU A 183 15.05 -0.48 -0.15
CA LEU A 183 15.14 -0.11 1.27
C LEU A 183 14.41 -1.12 2.14
N ARG A 184 14.97 -1.33 3.33
CA ARG A 184 14.33 -2.04 4.44
C ARG A 184 13.85 -1.03 5.46
N LEU A 185 12.57 -1.05 5.79
CA LEU A 185 11.93 -0.17 6.74
C LEU A 185 11.29 -1.00 7.86
N ASP A 186 11.28 -0.45 9.07
CA ASP A 186 10.41 -0.93 10.14
C ASP A 186 8.96 -0.49 9.82
N PRO A 187 8.02 -1.41 9.60
CA PRO A 187 6.64 -1.07 9.27
C PRO A 187 5.91 -0.31 10.39
N LEU A 188 6.34 -0.46 11.64
CA LEU A 188 5.69 0.18 12.78
C LEU A 188 6.09 1.65 12.88
N THR A 189 7.38 1.93 12.70
CA THR A 189 7.96 3.26 12.97
C THR A 189 8.38 4.01 11.70
N GLY A 190 8.40 3.36 10.54
CA GLY A 190 8.90 3.93 9.28
C GLY A 190 10.41 4.15 9.26
N LYS A 191 11.14 3.76 10.32
CA LYS A 191 12.60 3.92 10.38
C LYS A 191 13.27 3.01 9.36
N LYS A 192 14.26 3.56 8.65
CA LYS A 192 15.11 2.78 7.77
C LYS A 192 16.02 1.87 8.57
N LEU A 193 16.04 0.59 8.20
CA LEU A 193 16.88 -0.46 8.77
C LEU A 193 18.16 -0.65 7.97
N SER A 194 18.08 -0.56 6.64
CA SER A 194 19.21 -0.56 5.70
C SER A 194 18.80 0.01 4.35
#